data_AF-A0A914WCH9-F1
#
_entry.id   AF-A0A914WCH9-F1
#
_cell.length_a   1.000
_cell.length_b   1.000
_cell.length_c   1.000
_cell.angle_alpha   90.00
_cell.angle_beta   90.00
_cell.angle_gamma   90.00
#
_symmetry.space_group_name_H-M   'P 1'
#
loop_
_entity.id
_entity.type
_entity.pdbx_description
1 polymer ?
#
loop_
_entity_poly.entity_id
_entity_poly.type
_entity_poly.pdbx_seq_one_letter_code
_entity_poly.pdbx_strand_id
1 'polypeptide(L)' 'MADDHGWNDVDWHDPAMDTPNLNELAHSKHTVQLENAYVNQCCTPTRSALLSGYYPMHLGTQ' A
#
# COMPACT_ATOMS: atom_id res chain seq x y z
N MET A 1 7.64 3.55 0.07
CA MET A 1 6.74 2.85 1.02
C MET A 1 6.27 3.86 2.04
N ALA A 2 4.97 3.95 2.28
CA ALA A 2 4.41 4.72 3.39
C ALA A 2 4.21 3.79 4.61
N ASP A 3 3.95 4.36 5.78
CA ASP A 3 3.65 3.63 7.02
C ASP A 3 2.22 3.98 7.45
N ASP A 4 1.42 2.99 7.84
CA ASP A 4 0.02 3.12 8.26
C ASP A 4 -0.88 3.93 7.31
N HIS A 5 -0.57 3.94 6.00
CA HIS A 5 -1.36 4.65 5.01
C HIS A 5 -2.66 3.89 4.70
N GLY A 6 -3.79 4.50 5.05
CA GLY A 6 -5.11 3.91 4.92
C GLY A 6 -5.62 3.88 3.49
N TRP A 7 -6.59 2.98 3.24
CA TRP A 7 -7.23 2.85 1.93
C TRP A 7 -7.90 4.16 1.46
N ASN A 8 -8.52 4.91 2.38
CA ASN A 8 -9.22 6.16 2.07
C ASN A 8 -8.32 7.41 2.17
N ASP A 9 -7.02 7.28 2.43
CA ASP A 9 -6.14 8.45 2.61
C ASP A 9 -5.67 9.07 1.27
N VAL A 10 -6.40 8.83 0.19
CA VAL A 10 -6.12 9.29 -1.17
C VAL A 10 -7.38 9.86 -1.82
N ASP A 11 -7.22 10.93 -2.60
CA ASP A 11 -8.32 11.74 -3.14
C ASP A 11 -9.20 11.02 -4.19
N TRP A 12 -8.71 9.95 -4.81
CA TRP A 12 -9.51 9.09 -5.68
C TRP A 12 -10.36 8.04 -4.92
N HIS A 13 -10.18 7.90 -3.61
CA HIS A 13 -11.04 7.07 -2.73
C HIS A 13 -11.89 7.91 -1.77
N ASP A 14 -11.36 9.03 -1.27
CA ASP A 14 -12.08 9.99 -0.42
C ASP A 14 -11.89 11.42 -0.94
N PRO A 15 -12.94 12.09 -1.46
CA PRO A 15 -12.87 13.47 -1.94
C PRO A 15 -12.44 14.52 -0.88
N ALA A 16 -12.42 14.16 0.41
CA ALA A 16 -11.94 15.06 1.47
C ALA A 16 -10.40 15.12 1.58
N MET A 17 -9.68 14.19 0.96
CA MET A 17 -8.21 14.16 0.94
C MET A 17 -7.64 15.09 -0.13
N ASP A 18 -6.43 15.59 0.09
CA ASP A 18 -5.69 16.41 -0.88
C ASP A 18 -4.32 15.78 -1.17
N THR A 19 -4.26 14.93 -2.21
CA THR A 19 -3.08 14.17 -2.60
C THR A 19 -2.68 14.40 -4.07
N PRO A 20 -2.39 15.65 -4.49
CA PRO A 20 -2.32 16.02 -5.90
C PRO A 20 -1.20 15.30 -6.67
N ASN A 21 -0.03 15.10 -6.05
CA ASN A 21 1.09 14.39 -6.68
C ASN A 21 0.80 12.90 -6.88
N LEU A 22 0.06 12.30 -5.93
CA LEU A 22 -0.31 10.89 -6.04
C LEU A 22 -1.44 10.70 -7.05
N ASN A 23 -2.38 11.63 -7.11
CA ASN A 23 -3.48 11.63 -8.08
C ASN A 23 -2.94 11.72 -9.52
N GLU A 24 -2.01 12.65 -9.76
CA GLU A 24 -1.33 12.76 -11.06
C GLU A 24 -0.65 11.44 -11.45
N LEU A 25 0.03 10.79 -10.51
CA LEU A 25 0.64 9.48 -10.75
C LEU A 25 -0.41 8.40 -11.01
N ALA A 26 -1.47 8.32 -10.21
CA ALA A 26 -2.53 7.32 -10.30
C ALA A 26 -3.27 7.35 -11.65
N HIS A 27 -3.40 8.52 -12.26
CA HIS A 27 -4.09 8.74 -13.54
C HIS A 27 -3.15 8.91 -14.74
N SER A 28 -1.84 8.69 -14.57
CA SER A 28 -0.88 8.76 -15.67
C SER A 28 -1.08 7.62 -16.69
N LYS A 29 -0.70 7.86 -17.95
CA LYS A 29 -0.87 6.88 -19.06
C LYS A 29 -0.16 5.54 -18.84
N HIS A 30 0.88 5.51 -18.02
CA HIS A 30 1.73 4.33 -17.80
C HIS A 30 1.58 3.73 -16.41
N THR A 31 0.49 4.07 -15.71
CA THR A 31 0.21 3.59 -14.36
C THR A 31 -0.76 2.40 -14.38
N VAL A 32 -0.59 1.52 -13.39
CA VAL A 32 -1.58 0.49 -13.03
C VAL A 32 -1.91 0.67 -11.56
N GLN A 33 -3.21 0.79 -11.24
CA GLN A 33 -3.70 0.84 -9.86
C GLN A 33 -3.94 -0.59 -9.36
N LEU A 34 -3.47 -0.89 -8.15
CA LEU A 34 -3.59 -2.22 -7.54
C LEU A 34 -4.76 -2.24 -6.55
N GLU A 35 -5.98 -2.31 -7.07
CA GLU A 35 -7.23 -2.28 -6.28
C GLU A 35 -7.42 -3.50 -5.35
N ASN A 36 -6.66 -4.55 -5.58
CA ASN A 36 -6.72 -5.80 -4.82
C ASN A 36 -5.34 -6.15 -4.24
N ALA A 37 -4.63 -5.15 -3.71
CA ALA A 37 -3.38 -5.34 -2.98
C ALA A 37 -3.65 -5.51 -1.47
N TYR A 38 -3.13 -6.58 -0.88
CA TYR A 38 -3.34 -6.92 0.54
C TYR A 38 -2.01 -6.96 1.29
N VAL A 39 -2.03 -6.60 2.56
CA VAL A 39 -0.87 -6.60 3.48
C VAL A 39 -1.25 -7.30 4.80
N ASN A 40 -0.26 -7.54 5.67
CA ASN A 40 -0.52 -8.00 7.03
C ASN A 40 -0.94 -6.82 7.91
N GLN A 41 -1.63 -7.11 9.02
CA GLN A 41 -2.18 -6.12 9.95
C GLN A 41 -1.15 -5.32 10.78
N CYS A 42 0.14 -5.67 10.70
CA CYS A 42 1.21 -5.05 11.50
C CYS A 42 2.45 -4.74 10.65
N CYS A 43 3.25 -3.76 11.10
CA CYS A 43 4.43 -3.25 10.38
C CYS A 43 5.46 -4.36 10.09
N THR A 44 5.88 -5.13 11.11
CA THR A 44 6.92 -6.18 10.99
C THR A 44 6.53 -7.32 10.03
N PRO A 45 5.36 -7.98 10.16
CA PRO A 45 4.98 -9.03 9.21
C PRO A 45 4.83 -8.48 7.78
N THR A 46 4.27 -7.29 7.58
CA THR A 46 4.16 -6.67 6.24
C THR A 46 5.51 -6.40 5.61
N ARG A 47 6.43 -5.76 6.33
CA ARG A 47 7.76 -5.41 5.81
C ARG A 47 8.63 -6.64 5.57
N SER A 48 8.58 -7.63 6.47
CA SER A 48 9.33 -8.88 6.29
C SER A 48 8.84 -9.65 5.06
N ALA A 49 7.53 -9.72 4.81
CA ALA A 49 6.98 -10.37 3.63
C ALA A 49 7.37 -9.64 2.34
N LEU A 50 7.28 -8.30 2.32
CA LEU A 50 7.63 -7.48 1.16
C LEU A 50 9.10 -7.66 0.75
N LEU A 51 10.02 -7.66 1.72
CA LEU A 51 11.46 -7.69 1.44
C LEU A 51 11.99 -9.10 1.12
N SER A 52 11.30 -10.15 1.58
CA SER A 52 11.75 -11.54 1.42
C SER A 52 10.99 -12.31 0.34
N GLY A 53 9.77 -11.89 -0.02
CA GLY A 53 8.87 -12.66 -0.88
C GLY A 53 8.25 -13.89 -0.19
N TYR A 54 8.46 -14.08 1.11
CA TYR A 54 7.89 -15.18 1.89
C TYR A 54 6.78 -14.71 2.82
N TYR A 55 5.79 -15.58 3.07
CA TYR A 55 4.83 -15.33 4.14
C TYR A 55 5.54 -15.22 5.51
N PRO A 56 5.10 -14.31 6.41
CA PRO A 56 5.77 -14.08 7.70
C PRO A 56 5.91 -15.33 8.57
N MET A 57 5.00 -16.31 8.41
CA MET A 57 5.05 -17.62 9.08
C MET A 57 6.34 -18.40 8.74
N HIS A 58 6.90 -18.25 7.55
CA HIS A 58 8.16 -18.90 7.16
C HIS A 58 9.41 -18.20 7.72
N LEU A 59 9.25 -17.00 8.29
CA LEU A 59 10.35 -16.17 8.80
C LEU A 59 10.31 -16.01 10.33
N GLY A 60 9.24 -16.44 10.99
CA GLY A 60 9.04 -16.24 12.42
C GLY A 60 8.69 -14.79 12.80
N THR A 61 8.12 -14.03 11.86
CA THR A 61 7.79 -12.59 12.02
C THR A 61 6.29 -12.31 12.01
N GLN A 62 5.48 -13.36 12.22
CA GLN A 62 4.01 -13.33 12.28
C GLN A 62 3.52 -12.61 13.54
#